data_AF-A0A7X5BHY1-F1
#
_entry.id   AF-A0A7X5BHY1-F1
#
_cell.length_a   1.000
_cell.length_b   1.000
_cell.length_c   1.000
_cell.angle_alpha   90.00
_cell.angle_beta   90.00
_cell.angle_gamma   90.00
#
_symmetry.space_group_name_H-M   'P 1'
#
loop_
_entity.id
_entity.type
_entity.pdbx_description
1 polymer ?
#
loop_
_entity_poly.entity_id
_entity_poly.type
_entity_poly.pdbx_seq_one_letter_code
_entity_poly.pdbx_strand_id
1 'polypeptide(L)'
;RKLIDLVDIVNMTPLMHVSGMLGRECQYTSWVVPIAWHPTNQNAVIVVDLAKNPEPLLTLTAEQLHQRLYTKREALAADELPVPIKLVHLNKCPILAPAKTLTADNAAVIGIDRKQCLANLSLLRQHPDIREKLVSLFAIEREFPANSDVDSQLYDGFFSPTDKAAMEIIRSSHPELLGSLDIEFSDQRIAPLLFRYRARHYPWTLSDTEQRRWADHCRDYFETRLPDYMLNLENLVQEHQSDEKKMAILKSVYRYVESLAC
;
A
#
# COMPACT_ATOMS: atom_id res chain seq x y z
N ARG A 1 -15.41 -1.20 -14.83
CA ARG A 1 -15.74 -0.33 -15.99
C ARG A 1 -16.59 0.89 -15.57
N LYS A 2 -17.72 0.74 -14.88
CA LYS A 2 -18.60 1.86 -14.45
C LYS A 2 -17.94 3.10 -13.80
N LEU A 3 -16.85 2.93 -13.06
CA LEU A 3 -16.16 4.06 -12.41
C LEU A 3 -15.32 4.89 -13.38
N ILE A 4 -14.76 4.28 -14.44
CA ILE A 4 -13.97 4.99 -15.46
C ILE A 4 -14.86 6.01 -16.17
N ASP A 5 -16.13 5.66 -16.39
CA ASP A 5 -17.10 6.52 -17.07
C ASP A 5 -17.41 7.82 -16.30
N LEU A 6 -17.12 7.86 -14.98
CA LEU A 6 -17.23 9.08 -14.17
C LEU A 6 -15.99 9.97 -14.29
N VAL A 7 -14.84 9.42 -14.71
CA VAL A 7 -13.56 10.12 -14.75
C VAL A 7 -13.45 10.91 -16.06
N ASP A 8 -13.79 12.19 -16.00
CA ASP A 8 -13.59 13.13 -17.10
C ASP A 8 -12.44 14.10 -16.79
N ILE A 9 -11.27 13.73 -17.30
CA ILE A 9 -10.03 14.49 -17.13
C ILE A 9 -9.96 15.70 -18.10
N VAL A 10 -10.69 15.65 -19.22
CA VAL A 10 -10.63 16.71 -20.25
C VAL A 10 -11.39 17.93 -19.75
N ASN A 11 -12.60 17.74 -19.25
CA ASN A 11 -13.42 18.83 -18.71
C ASN A 11 -13.14 19.12 -17.23
N MET A 12 -12.24 18.35 -16.61
CA MET A 12 -11.92 18.41 -15.18
C MET A 12 -13.23 18.35 -14.37
N THR A 13 -14.06 17.34 -14.64
CA THR A 13 -15.38 17.23 -14.01
C THR A 13 -15.22 16.84 -12.54
N PRO A 14 -15.72 17.66 -11.59
CA PRO A 14 -15.62 17.32 -10.18
C PRO A 14 -16.44 16.08 -9.83
N LEU A 15 -15.91 15.29 -8.91
CA LEU A 15 -16.52 14.10 -8.35
C LEU A 15 -16.57 14.20 -6.84
N MET A 16 -17.59 13.64 -6.22
CA MET A 16 -17.56 13.37 -4.79
C MET A 16 -16.81 12.07 -4.55
N HIS A 17 -15.86 12.10 -3.62
CA HIS A 17 -15.06 10.94 -3.24
C HIS A 17 -15.11 10.72 -1.74
N VAL A 18 -15.29 9.46 -1.33
CA VAL A 18 -15.21 9.05 0.08
C VAL A 18 -13.98 8.18 0.30
N SER A 19 -13.19 8.51 1.31
CA SER A 19 -11.95 7.83 1.65
C SER A 19 -11.45 8.15 3.05
N GLY A 20 -10.96 7.13 3.76
CA GLY A 20 -10.30 7.29 5.06
C GLY A 20 -9.15 8.31 5.08
N MET A 21 -8.46 8.54 3.95
CA MET A 21 -7.37 9.53 3.84
C MET A 21 -7.82 11.00 3.83
N LEU A 22 -9.12 11.30 3.69
CA LEU A 22 -9.61 12.68 3.62
C LEU A 22 -9.80 13.33 4.99
N GLY A 23 -9.74 12.55 6.07
CA GLY A 23 -9.85 13.04 7.44
C GLY A 23 -11.26 12.95 8.02
N ARG A 24 -11.36 12.99 9.35
CA ARG A 24 -12.63 12.86 10.08
C ARG A 24 -13.42 14.16 10.07
N GLU A 25 -12.73 15.30 10.01
CA GLU A 25 -13.27 16.65 9.97
C GLU A 25 -14.23 16.87 8.79
N CYS A 26 -13.98 16.22 7.66
CA CYS A 26 -14.83 16.25 6.47
C CYS A 26 -15.72 15.01 6.32
N GLN A 27 -15.88 14.22 7.39
CA GLN A 27 -16.54 12.90 7.37
C GLN A 27 -16.03 12.01 6.22
N TYR A 28 -14.71 12.02 6.01
CA TYR A 28 -14.01 11.25 4.99
C TYR A 28 -14.46 11.54 3.56
N THR A 29 -15.11 12.68 3.31
CA THR A 29 -15.73 13.00 2.03
C THR A 29 -15.14 14.30 1.49
N SER A 30 -14.86 14.37 0.19
CA SER A 30 -14.48 15.62 -0.46
C SER A 30 -14.92 15.67 -1.91
N TRP A 31 -14.93 16.87 -2.47
CA TRP A 31 -14.92 17.06 -3.91
C TRP A 31 -13.49 16.95 -4.43
N VAL A 32 -13.28 16.03 -5.35
CA VAL A 32 -12.02 15.84 -6.04
C VAL A 32 -12.20 16.08 -7.53
N VAL A 33 -11.15 16.50 -8.19
CA VAL A 33 -11.14 16.66 -9.65
C VAL A 33 -10.03 15.79 -10.26
N PRO A 34 -10.33 14.98 -11.28
CA PRO A 34 -9.31 14.20 -11.96
C PRO A 34 -8.44 15.08 -12.86
N ILE A 35 -7.12 14.91 -12.78
CA ILE A 35 -6.12 15.74 -13.48
C ILE A 35 -5.38 14.95 -14.57
N ALA A 36 -5.01 13.71 -14.26
CA ALA A 36 -4.25 12.84 -15.17
C ALA A 36 -4.39 11.37 -14.77
N TRP A 37 -4.14 10.47 -15.72
CA TRP A 37 -3.85 9.07 -15.41
C TRP A 37 -2.45 8.94 -14.83
N HIS A 38 -2.24 7.97 -13.93
CA HIS A 38 -0.91 7.68 -13.41
C HIS A 38 0.00 7.13 -14.53
N PRO A 39 1.28 7.56 -14.64
CA PRO A 39 2.15 7.18 -15.75
C PRO A 39 2.41 5.67 -15.87
N THR A 40 2.63 4.99 -14.75
CA THR A 40 2.91 3.54 -14.71
C THR A 40 1.71 2.67 -14.31
N ASN A 41 0.91 3.10 -13.33
CA ASN A 41 -0.24 2.33 -12.84
C ASN A 41 -1.54 2.65 -13.59
N GLN A 42 -1.89 1.82 -14.57
CA GLN A 42 -3.11 1.97 -15.40
C GLN A 42 -4.43 1.99 -14.60
N ASN A 43 -4.44 1.50 -13.36
CA ASN A 43 -5.64 1.49 -12.52
C ASN A 43 -5.73 2.72 -11.60
N ALA A 44 -4.82 3.68 -11.69
CA ALA A 44 -4.78 4.85 -10.82
C ALA A 44 -5.03 6.15 -11.60
N VAL A 45 -5.92 6.99 -11.07
CA VAL A 45 -6.11 8.37 -11.52
C VAL A 45 -5.59 9.33 -10.46
N ILE A 46 -4.86 10.36 -10.91
CA ILE A 46 -4.37 11.45 -10.10
C ILE A 46 -5.51 12.46 -9.95
N VAL A 47 -5.93 12.70 -8.71
CA VAL A 47 -6.99 13.66 -8.37
C VAL A 47 -6.46 14.75 -7.45
N VAL A 48 -7.03 15.95 -7.57
CA VAL A 48 -6.79 17.06 -6.64
C VAL A 48 -8.01 17.23 -5.75
N ASP A 49 -7.76 17.37 -4.44
CA ASP A 49 -8.77 17.68 -3.44
C ASP A 49 -9.14 19.16 -3.50
N LEU A 50 -10.34 19.47 -3.98
CA LEU A 50 -10.80 20.83 -4.17
C LEU A 50 -11.09 21.56 -2.85
N ALA A 51 -11.25 20.84 -1.74
CA ALA A 51 -11.45 21.45 -0.42
C ALA A 51 -10.16 22.05 0.15
N LYS A 52 -8.99 21.72 -0.42
CA LYS A 52 -7.68 22.19 0.03
C LYS A 52 -7.11 23.26 -0.90
N ASN A 53 -6.24 24.11 -0.36
CA ASN A 53 -5.61 25.19 -1.14
C ASN A 53 -4.68 24.60 -2.23
N PRO A 54 -4.92 24.87 -3.52
CA PRO A 54 -4.10 24.38 -4.62
C PRO A 54 -2.78 25.12 -4.81
N GLU A 55 -2.51 26.19 -4.06
CA GLU A 55 -1.30 27.01 -4.17
C GLU A 55 0.02 26.22 -4.27
N PRO A 56 0.27 25.16 -3.47
CA PRO A 56 1.50 24.36 -3.63
C PRO A 56 1.65 23.76 -5.04
N LEU A 57 0.55 23.42 -5.71
CA LEU A 57 0.58 22.89 -7.08
C LEU A 57 1.01 23.94 -8.10
N LEU A 58 0.74 25.21 -7.82
CA LEU A 58 1.06 26.35 -8.67
C LEU A 58 2.52 26.77 -8.48
N THR A 59 2.96 26.86 -7.24
CA THR A 59 4.24 27.49 -6.88
C THR A 59 5.42 26.53 -6.88
N LEU A 60 5.22 25.25 -6.56
CA LEU A 60 6.29 24.27 -6.41
C LEU A 60 6.60 23.52 -7.72
N THR A 61 7.84 23.02 -7.83
CA THR A 61 8.25 22.09 -8.90
C THR A 61 7.78 20.66 -8.61
N ALA A 62 7.88 19.76 -9.60
CA ALA A 62 7.51 18.35 -9.42
C ALA A 62 8.36 17.66 -8.33
N GLU A 63 9.64 17.97 -8.25
CA GLU A 63 10.59 17.42 -7.26
C GLU A 63 10.27 17.92 -5.85
N GLN A 64 9.97 19.22 -5.71
CA GLN A 64 9.56 19.82 -4.43
C GLN A 64 8.22 19.26 -3.95
N LEU A 65 7.26 19.10 -4.87
CA LEU A 65 5.98 18.45 -4.59
C LEU A 65 6.17 16.98 -4.20
N HIS A 66 7.06 16.25 -4.87
CA HIS A 66 7.39 14.87 -4.54
C HIS A 66 7.96 14.77 -3.12
N GLN A 67 8.95 15.60 -2.78
CA GLN A 67 9.49 15.64 -1.41
C GLN A 67 8.38 15.94 -0.39
N ARG A 68 7.58 16.97 -0.64
CA ARG A 68 6.53 17.41 0.29
C ARG A 68 5.38 16.43 0.45
N LEU A 69 5.03 15.69 -0.61
CA LEU A 69 3.99 14.64 -0.57
C LEU A 69 4.38 13.51 0.40
N TYR A 70 5.67 13.27 0.60
CA TYR A 70 6.20 12.18 1.41
C TYR A 70 6.79 12.63 2.76
N THR A 71 6.76 13.92 3.05
CA THR A 71 7.07 14.46 4.37
C THR A 71 5.87 14.27 5.29
N LYS A 72 6.09 13.70 6.48
CA LYS A 72 5.03 13.57 7.50
C LYS A 72 4.54 14.95 7.92
N ARG A 73 3.24 15.08 8.22
CA ARG A 73 2.63 16.36 8.62
C ARG A 73 3.34 17.03 9.80
N GLU A 74 3.81 16.24 10.76
CA GLU A 74 4.54 16.71 11.96
C GLU A 74 5.93 17.29 11.64
N ALA A 75 6.50 16.93 10.48
CA ALA A 75 7.79 17.43 10.02
C ALA A 75 7.66 18.61 9.05
N LEU A 76 6.43 18.98 8.65
CA LEU A 76 6.16 20.19 7.87
C LEU A 76 6.08 21.39 8.79
N ALA A 77 6.61 22.54 8.35
CA ALA A 77 6.48 23.77 9.12
C ALA A 77 5.00 24.22 9.24
N ALA A 78 4.71 25.12 10.17
CA ALA A 78 3.34 25.54 10.47
C ALA A 78 2.65 26.23 9.28
N ASP A 79 3.43 26.96 8.48
CA ASP A 79 3.06 27.64 7.23
C ASP A 79 3.05 26.70 6.01
N GLU A 80 3.58 25.48 6.15
CA GLU A 80 3.64 24.53 5.06
C GLU A 80 2.33 23.75 4.89
N LEU A 81 1.53 24.16 3.91
CA LEU A 81 0.34 23.43 3.46
C LEU A 81 0.68 22.06 2.86
N PRO A 82 -0.05 20.98 3.21
CA PRO A 82 0.11 19.68 2.57
C PRO A 82 -0.29 19.75 1.09
N VAL A 83 0.34 18.92 0.26
CA VAL A 83 0.04 18.84 -1.17
C VAL A 83 -1.38 18.25 -1.36
N PRO A 84 -2.32 18.95 -2.02
CA PRO A 84 -3.71 18.53 -2.11
C PRO A 84 -3.96 17.49 -3.22
N ILE A 85 -3.06 16.51 -3.37
CA ILE A 85 -3.15 15.47 -4.40
C ILE A 85 -3.43 14.12 -3.75
N LYS A 86 -4.15 13.28 -4.47
CA LYS A 86 -4.35 11.88 -4.10
C LYS A 86 -4.40 10.98 -5.34
N LEU A 87 -3.98 9.73 -5.18
CA LEU A 87 -4.28 8.66 -6.15
C LEU A 87 -5.59 7.97 -5.80
N VAL A 88 -6.48 7.84 -6.79
CA VAL A 88 -7.67 7.00 -6.69
C VAL A 88 -7.44 5.74 -7.51
N HIS A 89 -7.35 4.60 -6.82
CA HIS A 89 -7.16 3.29 -7.44
C HIS A 89 -8.51 2.65 -7.80
N LEU A 90 -8.83 2.59 -9.08
CA LEU A 90 -10.11 2.09 -9.59
C LEU A 90 -10.33 0.60 -9.36
N ASN A 91 -9.26 -0.17 -9.17
CA ASN A 91 -9.31 -1.60 -8.84
C ASN A 91 -9.43 -1.88 -7.33
N LYS A 92 -9.45 -0.86 -6.47
CA LYS A 92 -9.60 -0.99 -5.00
C LYS A 92 -10.96 -0.50 -4.50
N CYS A 93 -12.00 -0.67 -5.31
CA CYS A 93 -13.39 -0.30 -5.03
C CYS A 93 -13.55 1.12 -4.43
N PRO A 94 -13.03 2.18 -5.07
CA PRO A 94 -13.15 3.53 -4.53
C PRO A 94 -14.59 4.02 -4.64
N ILE A 95 -15.03 4.77 -3.64
CA ILE A 95 -16.34 5.40 -3.66
C ILE A 95 -16.22 6.71 -4.43
N LEU A 96 -16.78 6.74 -5.64
CA LEU A 96 -16.90 7.94 -6.47
C LEU A 96 -18.36 8.14 -6.85
N ALA A 97 -18.82 9.39 -6.79
CA ALA A 97 -20.16 9.79 -7.22
C ALA A 97 -20.10 11.13 -7.97
N PRO A 98 -21.10 11.45 -8.80
CA PRO A 98 -21.20 12.77 -9.42
C PRO A 98 -21.19 13.88 -8.35
N ALA A 99 -20.56 15.03 -8.62
CA ALA A 99 -20.47 16.13 -7.65
C ALA A 99 -21.81 16.58 -7.06
N LYS A 100 -22.90 16.48 -7.84
CA LYS A 100 -24.28 16.81 -7.43
C LYS A 100 -24.80 15.96 -6.26
N THR A 101 -24.19 14.81 -5.99
CA THR A 101 -24.55 13.92 -4.87
C THR A 101 -24.28 14.60 -3.52
N LEU A 102 -23.30 15.49 -3.46
CA LEU A 102 -23.05 16.32 -2.29
C LEU A 102 -23.85 17.62 -2.39
N THR A 103 -24.99 17.67 -1.71
CA THR A 103 -25.85 18.86 -1.66
C THR A 103 -25.20 19.98 -0.85
N ALA A 104 -25.70 21.21 -0.98
CA ALA A 104 -25.15 22.35 -0.21
C ALA A 104 -25.31 22.15 1.30
N ASP A 105 -26.47 21.66 1.72
CA ASP A 105 -26.77 21.41 3.13
C ASP A 105 -25.87 20.33 3.71
N ASN A 106 -25.69 19.21 3.00
CA ASN A 106 -24.79 18.15 3.43
C ASN A 106 -23.34 18.63 3.47
N ALA A 107 -22.89 19.40 2.48
CA ALA A 107 -21.55 19.96 2.45
C ALA A 107 -21.26 20.84 3.67
N ALA A 108 -22.21 21.70 4.07
CA ALA A 108 -22.08 22.53 5.27
C ALA A 108 -22.00 21.70 6.56
N VAL A 109 -22.80 20.63 6.67
CA VAL A 109 -22.79 19.71 7.82
C VAL A 109 -21.44 19.00 7.96
N ILE A 110 -20.81 18.65 6.84
CA ILE A 110 -19.51 17.97 6.82
C ILE A 110 -18.32 18.93 6.68
N GLY A 111 -18.52 20.24 6.83
CA GLY A 111 -17.41 21.21 6.85
C GLY A 111 -16.73 21.48 5.50
N ILE A 112 -17.43 21.28 4.38
CA ILE A 112 -16.91 21.51 3.02
C ILE A 112 -17.53 22.77 2.43
N ASP A 113 -16.68 23.76 2.15
CA ASP A 113 -17.09 24.97 1.43
C ASP A 113 -17.12 24.73 -0.09
N ARG A 114 -18.33 24.60 -0.63
CA ARG A 114 -18.55 24.42 -2.07
C ARG A 114 -18.12 25.62 -2.90
N LYS A 115 -18.22 26.85 -2.38
CA LYS A 115 -17.77 28.05 -3.10
C LYS A 115 -16.26 28.05 -3.23
N GLN A 116 -15.55 27.72 -2.14
CA GLN A 116 -14.10 27.56 -2.16
C GLN A 116 -13.66 26.47 -3.14
N CYS A 117 -14.34 25.31 -3.15
CA CYS A 117 -14.02 24.24 -4.09
C CYS A 117 -14.20 24.67 -5.56
N LEU A 118 -15.24 25.44 -5.88
CA LEU A 118 -15.46 25.96 -7.22
C LEU A 118 -14.43 27.03 -7.61
N ALA A 119 -14.00 27.87 -6.66
CA ALA A 119 -12.92 28.83 -6.86
C ALA A 119 -11.59 28.11 -7.16
N ASN A 120 -11.25 27.09 -6.37
CA ASN A 120 -10.08 26.26 -6.58
C ASN A 120 -10.13 25.53 -7.93
N LEU A 121 -11.29 24.99 -8.33
CA LEU A 121 -11.47 24.39 -9.65
C LEU A 121 -11.24 25.39 -10.79
N SER A 122 -11.75 26.62 -10.63
CA SER A 122 -11.60 27.68 -11.63
C SER A 122 -10.13 28.09 -11.77
N LEU A 123 -9.40 28.16 -10.65
CA LEU A 123 -7.97 28.41 -10.62
C LEU A 123 -7.19 27.28 -11.30
N LEU A 124 -7.46 26.01 -10.97
CA LEU A 124 -6.79 24.87 -11.61
C LEU A 124 -7.01 24.84 -13.14
N ARG A 125 -8.19 25.25 -13.62
CA ARG A 125 -8.48 25.35 -15.06
C ARG A 125 -7.67 26.43 -15.78
N GLN A 126 -7.19 27.44 -15.06
CA GLN A 126 -6.31 28.48 -15.61
C GLN A 126 -4.85 28.00 -15.74
N HIS A 127 -4.51 26.87 -15.13
CA HIS A 127 -3.15 26.32 -15.06
C HIS A 127 -3.10 24.87 -15.60
N PRO A 128 -3.26 24.68 -16.92
CA PRO A 128 -3.24 23.34 -17.54
C PRO A 128 -1.89 22.63 -17.41
N ASP A 129 -0.80 23.38 -17.21
CA ASP A 129 0.56 22.89 -16.96
C ASP A 129 0.68 22.00 -15.71
N ILE A 130 -0.24 22.15 -14.74
CA ILE A 130 -0.33 21.27 -13.57
C ILE A 130 -0.44 19.81 -13.99
N ARG A 131 -1.13 19.51 -15.09
CA ARG A 131 -1.27 18.12 -15.58
C ARG A 131 0.10 17.49 -15.81
N GLU A 132 0.96 18.14 -16.57
CA GLU A 132 2.30 17.63 -16.88
C GLU A 132 3.14 17.55 -15.61
N LYS A 133 3.06 18.56 -14.74
CA LYS A 133 3.74 18.58 -13.44
C LYS A 133 3.37 17.36 -12.57
N LEU A 134 2.09 17.00 -12.50
CA LEU A 134 1.64 15.84 -11.72
C LEU A 134 2.05 14.52 -12.36
N VAL A 135 2.01 14.41 -13.69
CA VAL A 135 2.51 13.21 -14.38
C VAL A 135 4.01 13.03 -14.11
N SER A 136 4.81 14.09 -14.21
CA SER A 136 6.24 14.07 -13.88
C SER A 136 6.48 13.70 -12.43
N LEU A 137 5.71 14.24 -11.47
CA LEU A 137 5.82 13.89 -10.06
C LEU A 137 5.63 12.39 -9.80
N PHE A 138 4.63 11.77 -10.41
CA PHE A 138 4.35 10.33 -10.23
C PHE A 138 5.19 9.43 -11.16
N ALA A 139 5.99 10.02 -12.05
CA ALA A 139 6.99 9.31 -12.85
C ALA A 139 8.33 9.20 -12.12
N ILE A 140 8.54 9.98 -11.04
CA ILE A 140 9.71 9.84 -10.17
C ILE A 140 9.61 8.47 -9.48
N GLU A 141 10.42 7.53 -9.93
CA GLU A 141 10.53 6.22 -9.31
C GLU A 141 11.18 6.35 -7.93
N ARG A 142 10.55 5.74 -6.94
CA ARG A 142 11.17 5.58 -5.63
C ARG A 142 12.07 4.37 -5.67
N GLU A 143 13.37 4.60 -5.54
CA GLU A 143 14.32 3.55 -5.25
C GLU A 143 14.12 3.09 -3.82
N PHE A 144 13.47 1.95 -3.67
CA PHE A 144 13.51 1.19 -2.42
C PHE A 144 14.66 0.18 -2.53
N PRO A 145 15.41 -0.06 -1.45
CA PRO A 145 16.36 -1.15 -1.45
C PRO A 145 15.62 -2.45 -1.76
N ALA A 146 16.11 -3.19 -2.76
CA ALA A 146 15.55 -4.48 -3.11
C ALA A 146 15.62 -5.40 -1.88
N ASN A 147 14.48 -5.95 -1.47
CA ASN A 147 14.46 -6.93 -0.40
C ASN A 147 14.76 -8.31 -1.00
N SER A 148 15.82 -8.95 -0.51
CA SER A 148 16.20 -10.30 -0.94
C SER A 148 15.22 -11.38 -0.45
N ASP A 149 14.32 -11.04 0.48
CA ASP A 149 13.31 -11.95 1.00
C ASP A 149 12.17 -12.16 0.01
N VAL A 150 12.08 -13.35 -0.59
CA VAL A 150 11.07 -13.71 -1.58
C VAL A 150 9.62 -13.52 -1.10
N ASP A 151 9.36 -13.64 0.21
CA ASP A 151 8.01 -13.43 0.78
C ASP A 151 7.55 -11.97 0.66
N SER A 152 8.48 -11.03 0.43
CA SER A 152 8.20 -9.60 0.25
C SER A 152 8.10 -9.15 -1.21
N GLN A 153 8.39 -10.04 -2.17
CA GLN A 153 8.53 -9.72 -3.59
C GLN A 153 7.24 -9.88 -4.39
N LEU A 154 6.07 -9.87 -3.73
CA LEU A 154 4.77 -10.08 -4.39
C LEU A 154 4.50 -9.04 -5.50
N TYR A 155 4.97 -7.80 -5.32
CA TYR A 155 4.71 -6.69 -6.23
C TYR A 155 5.85 -6.41 -7.22
N ASP A 156 6.89 -7.25 -7.25
CA ASP A 156 8.06 -7.09 -8.14
C ASP A 156 7.77 -7.48 -9.60
N GLY A 157 6.56 -7.93 -9.89
CA GLY A 157 6.11 -8.24 -11.24
C GLY A 157 5.07 -9.34 -11.28
N PHE A 158 4.32 -9.36 -12.37
CA PHE A 158 3.36 -10.44 -12.64
C PHE A 158 4.09 -11.65 -13.24
N PHE A 159 3.72 -12.84 -12.78
CA PHE A 159 4.20 -14.09 -13.38
C PHE A 159 3.71 -14.26 -14.82
N SER A 160 4.56 -14.85 -15.67
CA SER A 160 4.23 -15.16 -17.05
C SER A 160 3.11 -16.22 -17.15
N PRO A 161 2.42 -16.35 -18.30
CA PRO A 161 1.46 -17.42 -18.51
C PRO A 161 2.07 -18.82 -18.32
N THR A 162 3.33 -19.01 -18.74
CA THR A 162 4.08 -20.26 -18.57
C THR A 162 4.33 -20.57 -17.10
N ASP A 163 4.81 -19.58 -16.33
CA ASP A 163 5.01 -19.73 -14.89
C ASP A 163 3.70 -20.01 -14.14
N LYS A 164 2.58 -19.40 -14.57
CA LYS A 164 1.25 -19.69 -14.01
C LYS A 164 0.81 -21.13 -14.25
N ALA A 165 1.07 -21.67 -15.45
CA ALA A 165 0.80 -23.07 -15.74
C ALA A 165 1.67 -24.01 -14.89
N ALA A 166 2.96 -23.69 -14.74
CA ALA A 166 3.87 -24.41 -13.85
C ALA A 166 3.39 -24.40 -12.38
N MET A 167 2.95 -23.25 -11.86
CA MET A 167 2.38 -23.15 -10.52
C MET A 167 1.08 -23.95 -10.36
N GLU A 168 0.29 -24.11 -11.43
CA GLU A 168 -0.89 -24.99 -11.41
C GLU A 168 -0.51 -26.47 -11.26
N ILE A 169 0.50 -26.91 -12.00
CA ILE A 169 1.04 -28.28 -11.90
C ILE A 169 1.55 -28.53 -10.48
N ILE A 170 2.30 -27.59 -9.91
CA ILE A 170 2.78 -27.68 -8.52
C ILE A 170 1.61 -27.87 -7.54
N ARG A 171 0.56 -27.04 -7.64
CA ARG A 171 -0.58 -27.09 -6.70
C ARG A 171 -1.44 -28.33 -6.85
N SER A 172 -1.47 -28.94 -8.03
CA SER A 172 -2.22 -30.17 -8.31
C SER A 172 -1.41 -31.46 -8.07
N SER A 173 -0.09 -31.34 -7.89
CA SER A 173 0.80 -32.48 -7.63
C SER A 173 0.74 -32.94 -6.19
N HIS A 174 0.98 -34.23 -5.97
CA HIS A 174 1.07 -34.79 -4.63
C HIS A 174 2.32 -34.25 -3.90
N PRO A 175 2.26 -33.89 -2.59
CA PRO A 175 3.39 -33.32 -1.85
C PRO A 175 4.71 -34.08 -1.99
N GLU A 176 4.65 -35.41 -1.93
CA GLU A 176 5.80 -36.31 -2.09
C GLU A 176 6.53 -36.19 -3.44
N LEU A 177 5.84 -35.72 -4.49
CA LEU A 177 6.43 -35.55 -5.82
C LEU A 177 7.04 -34.16 -6.02
N LEU A 178 6.73 -33.20 -5.16
CA LEU A 178 7.13 -31.80 -5.35
C LEU A 178 8.65 -31.58 -5.33
N GLY A 179 9.39 -32.40 -4.59
CA GLY A 179 10.85 -32.33 -4.56
C GLY A 179 11.53 -32.89 -5.82
N SER A 180 10.81 -33.69 -6.61
CA SER A 180 11.30 -34.34 -7.84
C SER A 180 10.72 -33.77 -9.13
N LEU A 181 9.88 -32.73 -9.04
CA LEU A 181 9.32 -32.06 -10.20
C LEU A 181 10.43 -31.34 -10.97
N ASP A 182 10.70 -31.81 -12.18
CA ASP A 182 11.60 -31.15 -13.13
C ASP A 182 10.83 -30.11 -13.94
N ILE A 183 10.69 -28.91 -13.36
CA ILE A 183 9.98 -27.78 -13.98
C ILE A 183 10.95 -26.60 -14.04
N GLU A 184 11.17 -26.10 -15.26
CA GLU A 184 11.91 -24.86 -15.47
C GLU A 184 10.99 -23.65 -15.23
N PHE A 185 11.46 -22.71 -14.42
CA PHE A 185 10.76 -21.46 -14.12
C PHE A 185 11.47 -20.31 -14.81
N SER A 186 10.70 -19.41 -15.44
CA SER A 186 11.26 -18.16 -15.97
C SER A 186 11.50 -17.14 -14.86
N ASP A 187 10.61 -17.14 -13.85
CA ASP A 187 10.69 -16.24 -12.71
C ASP A 187 11.51 -16.85 -11.56
N GLN A 188 12.60 -16.16 -11.19
CA GLN A 188 13.54 -16.60 -10.16
C GLN A 188 12.92 -16.72 -8.75
N ARG A 189 11.74 -16.12 -8.52
CA ARG A 189 11.03 -16.18 -7.23
C ARG A 189 10.39 -17.55 -6.98
N ILE A 190 10.08 -18.31 -8.03
CA ILE A 190 9.25 -19.52 -7.89
C ILE A 190 9.99 -20.64 -7.17
N ALA A 191 11.26 -20.89 -7.51
CA ALA A 191 12.06 -21.91 -6.84
C ALA A 191 12.20 -21.69 -5.31
N PRO A 192 12.59 -20.49 -4.81
CA PRO A 192 12.62 -20.25 -3.36
C PRO A 192 11.23 -20.25 -2.72
N LEU A 193 10.17 -19.79 -3.41
CA LEU A 193 8.78 -19.92 -2.91
C LEU A 193 8.37 -21.38 -2.74
N LEU A 194 8.66 -22.23 -3.73
CA LEU A 194 8.34 -23.67 -3.68
C LEU A 194 9.08 -24.37 -2.54
N PHE A 195 10.35 -24.05 -2.34
CA PHE A 195 11.12 -24.56 -1.21
C PHE A 195 10.47 -24.19 0.13
N ARG A 196 10.13 -22.91 0.34
CA ARG A 196 9.46 -22.46 1.58
C ARG A 196 8.07 -23.05 1.74
N TYR A 197 7.32 -23.20 0.65
CA TYR A 197 6.01 -23.84 0.67
C TYR A 197 6.11 -25.29 1.15
N ARG A 198 7.03 -26.08 0.59
CA ARG A 198 7.29 -27.47 1.03
C ARG A 198 7.74 -27.51 2.48
N ALA A 199 8.70 -26.67 2.87
CA ALA A 199 9.24 -26.69 4.22
C ALA A 199 8.22 -26.29 5.30
N ARG A 200 7.30 -25.36 5.00
CA ARG A 200 6.25 -24.93 5.93
C ARG A 200 5.08 -25.91 6.02
N HIS A 201 4.68 -26.51 4.91
CA HIS A 201 3.44 -27.30 4.86
C HIS A 201 3.66 -28.81 4.83
N TYR A 202 4.78 -29.26 4.28
CA TYR A 202 5.11 -30.68 4.07
C TYR A 202 6.55 -30.98 4.50
N PRO A 203 6.97 -30.68 5.75
CA PRO A 203 8.36 -30.79 6.19
C PRO A 203 8.91 -32.22 6.08
N TRP A 204 8.06 -33.25 6.17
CA TRP A 204 8.45 -34.65 6.01
C TRP A 204 8.87 -35.01 4.58
N THR A 205 8.58 -34.16 3.59
CA THR A 205 8.99 -34.33 2.18
C THR A 205 10.40 -33.78 1.90
N LEU A 206 11.02 -33.14 2.88
CA LEU A 206 12.35 -32.55 2.72
C LEU A 206 13.44 -33.62 2.87
N SER A 207 14.42 -33.58 1.97
CA SER A 207 15.66 -34.37 2.14
C SER A 207 16.51 -33.86 3.30
N ASP A 208 17.49 -34.63 3.75
CA ASP A 208 18.39 -34.23 4.85
C ASP A 208 19.11 -32.89 4.57
N THR A 209 19.47 -32.63 3.32
CA THR A 209 20.12 -31.37 2.93
C THR A 209 19.14 -30.20 2.96
N GLU A 210 17.89 -30.42 2.54
CA GLU A 210 16.81 -29.43 2.60
C GLU A 210 16.39 -29.12 4.03
N GLN A 211 16.33 -30.13 4.91
CA GLN A 211 16.04 -29.95 6.32
C GLN A 211 17.09 -29.08 7.01
N ARG A 212 18.39 -29.32 6.75
CA ARG A 212 19.47 -28.47 7.27
C ARG A 212 19.36 -27.04 6.75
N ARG A 213 19.14 -26.87 5.45
CA ARG A 213 18.91 -25.54 4.83
C ARG A 213 17.73 -24.81 5.46
N TRP A 214 16.64 -25.52 5.76
CA TRP A 214 15.48 -24.94 6.43
C TRP A 214 15.76 -24.57 7.88
N ALA A 215 16.45 -25.44 8.63
CA ALA A 215 16.86 -25.17 10.00
C ALA A 215 17.77 -23.94 10.09
N ASP A 216 18.73 -23.81 9.15
CA ASP A 216 19.59 -22.63 9.05
C ASP A 216 18.78 -21.36 8.77
N HIS A 217 17.83 -21.40 7.83
CA HIS A 217 16.93 -20.29 7.56
C HIS A 217 16.10 -19.87 8.78
N CYS A 218 15.56 -20.84 9.54
CA CYS A 218 14.81 -20.57 10.77
C CYS A 218 15.70 -19.96 11.84
N ARG A 219 16.91 -20.49 12.05
CA ARG A 219 17.88 -19.96 13.02
C ARG A 219 18.23 -18.51 12.70
N ASP A 220 18.62 -18.23 11.46
CA ASP A 220 18.96 -16.87 11.02
C ASP A 220 17.76 -15.90 11.20
N TYR A 221 16.53 -16.37 10.93
CA TYR A 221 15.32 -15.58 11.13
C TYR A 221 15.10 -15.21 12.60
N PHE A 222 15.27 -16.18 13.51
CA PHE A 222 15.07 -15.97 14.96
C PHE A 222 16.21 -15.19 15.59
N GLU A 223 17.48 -15.53 15.34
CA GLU A 223 18.65 -14.84 15.91
C GLU A 223 18.63 -13.33 15.62
N THR A 224 18.19 -12.95 14.43
CA THR A 224 18.11 -11.53 14.02
C THR A 224 16.93 -10.76 14.63
N ARG A 225 15.90 -11.43 15.17
CA ARG A 225 14.64 -10.78 15.59
C ARG A 225 14.29 -11.00 17.06
N LEU A 226 14.78 -12.08 17.65
CA LEU A 226 14.44 -12.48 19.02
C LEU A 226 14.82 -11.43 20.07
N PRO A 227 15.98 -10.74 20.00
CA PRO A 227 16.32 -9.71 20.98
C PRO A 227 15.28 -8.57 21.05
N ASP A 228 14.93 -7.99 19.90
CA ASP A 228 13.93 -6.91 19.82
C ASP A 228 12.53 -7.41 20.21
N TYR A 229 12.18 -8.64 19.81
CA TYR A 229 10.91 -9.24 20.17
C TYR A 229 10.76 -9.45 21.68
N MET A 230 11.81 -9.96 22.34
CA MET A 230 11.82 -10.21 23.79
C MET A 230 11.78 -8.91 24.58
N LEU A 231 12.53 -7.88 24.16
CA LEU A 231 12.46 -6.56 24.76
C LEU A 231 11.04 -5.97 24.67
N ASN A 232 10.39 -6.08 23.52
CA ASN A 232 9.01 -5.63 23.36
C ASN A 232 8.04 -6.43 24.25
N LEU A 233 8.24 -7.75 24.38
CA LEU A 233 7.42 -8.59 25.24
C LEU A 233 7.56 -8.20 26.73
N GLU A 234 8.79 -7.94 27.19
CA GLU A 234 9.06 -7.47 28.57
C GLU A 234 8.38 -6.13 28.86
N ASN A 235 8.46 -5.17 27.92
CA ASN A 235 7.79 -3.88 28.05
C ASN A 235 6.26 -4.05 28.18
N LEU A 236 5.66 -4.92 27.37
CA LEU A 236 4.22 -5.19 27.42
C LEU A 236 3.80 -5.89 28.73
N VAL A 237 4.66 -6.76 29.27
CA VAL A 237 4.43 -7.38 30.58
C VAL A 237 4.41 -6.33 31.68
N GLN A 238 5.35 -5.38 31.67
CA GLN A 238 5.38 -4.29 32.65
C GLN A 238 4.16 -3.36 32.52
N GLU A 239 3.81 -2.98 31.30
CA GLU A 239 2.68 -2.09 31.01
C GLU A 239 1.33 -2.70 31.44
N HIS A 240 1.18 -4.02 31.32
CA HIS A 240 -0.09 -4.71 31.52
C HIS A 240 -0.12 -5.63 32.73
N GLN A 241 0.79 -5.44 33.69
CA GLN A 241 0.93 -6.28 34.89
C GLN A 241 -0.35 -6.45 35.73
N SER A 242 -1.26 -5.47 35.68
CA SER A 242 -2.54 -5.48 36.41
C SER A 242 -3.71 -6.07 35.62
N ASP A 243 -3.53 -6.39 34.33
CA ASP A 243 -4.55 -7.00 33.47
C ASP A 243 -4.30 -8.51 33.35
N GLU A 244 -5.05 -9.28 34.13
CA GLU A 244 -4.91 -10.75 34.17
C GLU A 244 -5.07 -11.42 32.81
N LYS A 245 -5.98 -10.90 31.96
CA LYS A 245 -6.25 -11.46 30.64
C LYS A 245 -5.07 -11.23 29.70
N LYS A 246 -4.52 -10.01 29.68
CA LYS A 246 -3.34 -9.70 28.87
C LYS A 246 -2.12 -10.47 29.36
N MET A 247 -1.94 -10.58 30.67
CA MET A 247 -0.85 -11.36 31.26
C MET A 247 -0.93 -12.85 30.91
N ALA A 248 -2.13 -13.44 30.83
CA ALA A 248 -2.30 -14.82 30.37
C ALA A 248 -1.85 -15.00 28.91
N ILE A 249 -2.19 -14.05 28.03
CA ILE A 249 -1.78 -14.07 26.62
C ILE A 249 -0.26 -13.92 26.50
N LEU A 250 0.34 -12.95 27.19
CA LEU A 250 1.79 -12.69 27.15
C LEU A 250 2.59 -13.91 27.62
N LYS A 251 2.12 -14.60 28.68
CA LYS A 251 2.72 -15.88 29.13
C LYS A 251 2.59 -16.98 28.08
N SER A 252 1.45 -17.07 27.40
CA SER A 252 1.26 -18.04 26.32
C SER A 252 2.18 -17.77 25.13
N VAL A 253 2.34 -16.50 24.76
CA VAL A 253 3.26 -16.09 23.68
C VAL A 253 4.70 -16.41 24.05
N TYR A 254 5.13 -16.10 25.28
CA TYR A 254 6.46 -16.45 25.77
C TYR A 254 6.77 -17.94 25.63
N ARG A 255 5.86 -18.81 26.11
CA ARG A 255 6.01 -20.27 26.02
C ARG A 255 6.08 -20.76 24.57
N TYR A 256 5.31 -20.14 23.67
CA TYR A 256 5.35 -20.48 22.26
C TYR A 256 6.69 -20.12 21.63
N VAL A 257 7.22 -18.92 21.93
CA VAL A 257 8.53 -18.48 21.45
C VAL A 257 9.65 -19.39 21.97
N GLU A 258 9.61 -19.76 23.25
CA GLU A 258 10.56 -20.71 23.86
C GLU A 258 10.54 -22.06 23.12
N SER A 259 9.36 -22.56 22.73
CA SER A 259 9.22 -23.81 21.97
C SER A 259 9.73 -23.74 20.52
N LEU A 260 9.97 -22.54 19.98
CA LEU A 260 10.47 -22.34 18.61
C LEU A 260 11.96 -22.04 18.55
N ALA A 261 12.52 -21.44 19.62
CA ALA A 261 13.90 -20.98 19.68
C ALA A 261 14.84 -21.95 20.43
N CYS A 262 14.31 -22.93 21.17
CA CYS A 262 15.05 -24.03 21.80
C CYS A 262 14.91 -25.32 20.99
#